data_AF-A0A7C7DWV3-F1
#
_entry.id   AF-A0A7C7DWV3-F1
#
_cell.length_a   1.000
_cell.length_b   1.000
_cell.length_c   1.000
_cell.angle_alpha   90.00
_cell.angle_beta   90.00
_cell.angle_gamma   90.00
#
_symmetry.space_group_name_H-M   'P 1'
#
loop_
_entity.id
_entity.type
_entity.pdbx_description
1 polymer ?
#
loop_
_entity_poly.entity_id
_entity_poly.type
_entity_poly.pdbx_seq_one_letter_code
_entity_poly.pdbx_strand_id
1 'polypeptide(L)'
;LKGSKNPDAAWAVLSLMLGEFAPDLIDVYGAFPARASLQEASIARLQEKFPDVDWQVFVDALSYPDIPNHESGMPNFLKAQDAVASFGALYTSTPDLDMNAEMDKLVATLQGIFDEVK
;
A
#
# COMPACT_ATOMS: atom_id res chain seq x y z
N LEU A 1 -11.54 -0.90 -17.84
CA LEU A 1 -12.58 -0.59 -18.85
C LEU A 1 -12.57 -1.51 -20.09
N LYS A 2 -11.41 -1.90 -20.64
CA LYS A 2 -11.29 -2.67 -21.90
C LYS A 2 -12.10 -3.99 -21.99
N GLY A 3 -12.39 -4.65 -20.87
CA GLY A 3 -13.23 -5.85 -20.81
C GLY A 3 -14.67 -5.63 -20.32
N SER A 4 -15.07 -4.37 -20.05
CA SER A 4 -16.44 -4.07 -19.59
C SER A 4 -17.43 -4.19 -20.76
N LYS A 5 -18.59 -4.79 -20.51
CA LYS A 5 -19.71 -4.80 -21.47
C LYS A 5 -20.40 -3.44 -21.60
N ASN A 6 -20.14 -2.52 -20.68
CA ASN A 6 -20.64 -1.15 -20.71
C ASN A 6 -19.56 -0.17 -20.20
N PRO A 7 -18.56 0.17 -21.04
CA PRO A 7 -17.43 0.97 -20.62
C PRO A 7 -17.81 2.41 -20.28
N ASP A 8 -18.78 3.00 -20.99
CA ASP A 8 -19.19 4.39 -20.75
C ASP A 8 -19.88 4.56 -19.40
N ALA A 9 -20.82 3.66 -19.08
CA ALA A 9 -21.45 3.68 -17.75
C ALA A 9 -20.44 3.39 -16.63
N ALA A 10 -19.51 2.46 -16.85
CA ALA A 10 -18.45 2.19 -15.88
C ALA A 10 -17.53 3.40 -15.66
N TRP A 11 -17.22 4.14 -16.73
CA TRP A 11 -16.47 5.38 -16.63
C TRP A 11 -17.26 6.48 -15.92
N ALA A 12 -18.57 6.61 -16.20
CA ALA A 12 -19.43 7.58 -15.54
C ALA A 12 -19.47 7.34 -14.02
N VAL A 13 -19.66 6.10 -13.57
CA VAL A 13 -19.64 5.74 -12.15
C VAL A 13 -18.28 6.04 -11.52
N LEU A 14 -17.18 5.64 -12.18
CA LEU A 14 -15.84 5.95 -11.68
C LEU A 14 -15.62 7.46 -11.55
N SER A 15 -16.11 8.24 -12.50
CA SER A 15 -16.00 9.71 -12.48
C SER A 15 -16.78 10.32 -11.31
N LEU A 16 -17.96 9.78 -10.98
CA LEU A 16 -18.74 10.20 -9.81
C LEU A 16 -18.02 9.85 -8.50
N MET A 17 -17.52 8.62 -8.37
CA MET A 17 -16.74 8.18 -7.20
C MET A 17 -15.49 9.03 -7.00
N LEU A 18 -14.79 9.32 -8.09
CA LEU A 18 -13.64 10.19 -8.10
C LEU A 18 -14.01 11.67 -8.10
N GLY A 19 -15.28 12.07 -8.09
CA GLY A 19 -15.67 13.47 -8.22
C GLY A 19 -16.55 13.86 -7.05
N GLU A 20 -17.85 13.89 -7.34
CA GLU A 20 -18.92 14.23 -6.41
C GLU A 20 -18.84 13.46 -5.09
N PHE A 21 -18.59 12.14 -5.15
CA PHE A 21 -18.60 11.28 -3.97
C PHE A 21 -17.22 11.06 -3.34
N ALA A 22 -16.18 11.74 -3.84
CA ALA A 22 -14.83 11.56 -3.30
C ALA A 22 -14.73 11.91 -1.80
N PRO A 23 -15.36 12.99 -1.28
CA PRO A 23 -15.34 13.30 0.16
C PRO A 23 -15.98 12.19 1.01
N ASP A 24 -17.14 11.67 0.58
CA ASP A 24 -17.85 10.61 1.29
C ASP A 24 -17.04 9.31 1.31
N LEU A 25 -16.39 8.97 0.19
CA LEU A 25 -15.53 7.80 0.10
C LEU A 25 -14.30 7.90 1.01
N ILE A 26 -13.71 9.10 1.14
CA ILE A 26 -12.59 9.34 2.08
C ILE A 26 -13.05 9.05 3.51
N ASP A 27 -14.24 9.53 3.88
CA ASP A 27 -14.76 9.36 5.23
C ASP A 27 -15.13 7.92 5.56
N VAL A 28 -15.67 7.17 4.59
CA VAL A 28 -16.02 5.75 4.76
C VAL A 28 -14.78 4.86 4.77
N TYR A 29 -13.83 5.09 3.84
CA TYR A 29 -12.65 4.24 3.68
C TYR A 29 -11.57 4.56 4.72
N GLY A 30 -11.51 5.80 5.21
CA GLY A 30 -10.58 6.23 6.26
C GLY A 30 -9.14 6.48 5.78
N ALA A 31 -8.88 6.45 4.47
CA ALA A 31 -7.56 6.76 3.93
C ALA A 31 -7.32 8.27 3.81
N PHE A 32 -6.05 8.67 3.91
CA PHE A 32 -5.64 10.05 3.62
C PHE A 32 -5.70 10.32 2.12
N PRO A 33 -6.34 11.41 1.65
CA PRO A 33 -6.52 11.62 0.22
C PRO A 33 -5.23 12.01 -0.50
N ALA A 34 -4.95 11.33 -1.62
CA ALA A 34 -3.88 11.72 -2.54
C ALA A 34 -4.11 13.09 -3.20
N ARG A 35 -5.36 13.57 -3.24
CA ARG A 35 -5.70 14.89 -3.81
C ARG A 35 -5.49 15.98 -2.79
N ALA A 36 -4.55 16.88 -3.07
CA ALA A 36 -4.25 18.05 -2.25
C ALA A 36 -5.50 18.85 -1.87
N SER A 37 -6.45 19.03 -2.79
CA SER A 37 -7.69 19.80 -2.55
C SER A 37 -8.62 19.20 -1.49
N LEU A 38 -8.40 17.96 -1.07
CA LEU A 38 -9.20 17.26 -0.06
C LEU A 38 -8.46 17.10 1.27
N GLN A 39 -7.14 17.35 1.30
CA GLN A 39 -6.29 17.09 2.47
C GLN A 39 -6.60 18.00 3.64
N GLU A 40 -6.80 19.30 3.43
CA GLU A 40 -7.09 20.26 4.51
C GLU A 40 -8.34 19.86 5.29
N ALA A 41 -9.43 19.53 4.58
CA ALA A 41 -10.67 19.08 5.21
C ALA A 41 -10.50 17.74 5.94
N SER A 42 -9.72 16.82 5.40
CA SER A 42 -9.41 15.54 6.05
C SER A 42 -8.59 15.73 7.32
N ILE A 43 -7.57 16.61 7.30
CA ILE A 43 -6.76 16.95 8.48
C ILE A 43 -7.64 17.56 9.56
N ALA A 44 -8.52 18.50 9.22
CA ALA A 44 -9.44 19.11 10.20
C ALA A 44 -10.30 18.07 10.92
N ARG A 45 -10.83 17.08 10.19
CA ARG A 45 -11.62 15.97 10.77
C ARG A 45 -10.78 15.04 11.65
N LEU A 46 -9.53 14.77 11.25
CA LEU A 46 -8.60 13.98 12.06
C LEU A 46 -8.19 14.72 13.34
N GLN A 47 -7.95 16.03 13.26
CA GLN A 47 -7.61 16.88 14.41
C GLN A 47 -8.76 16.93 15.44
N GLU A 48 -10.02 16.95 14.99
CA GLU A 48 -11.18 16.90 15.88
C GLU A 48 -11.21 15.59 16.71
N LYS A 49 -10.88 14.46 16.08
CA LYS A 49 -10.85 13.15 16.74
C LYS A 49 -9.59 12.94 17.58
N PHE A 50 -8.48 13.52 17.15
CA PHE A 50 -7.14 13.30 17.70
C PHE A 50 -6.39 14.63 17.78
N PRO A 51 -6.72 15.47 18.78
CA PRO A 51 -6.28 16.86 18.84
C PRO A 51 -4.80 17.06 19.13
N ASP A 52 -4.11 16.04 19.65
CA ASP A 52 -2.69 16.13 20.01
C ASP A 52 -1.74 15.56 18.93
N VAL A 53 -2.29 15.06 17.82
CA VAL A 53 -1.50 14.48 16.72
C VAL A 53 -1.13 15.57 15.71
N ASP A 54 0.13 15.54 15.27
CA ASP A 54 0.59 16.33 14.12
C ASP A 54 0.26 15.60 12.81
N TRP A 55 -0.86 15.97 12.20
CA TRP A 55 -1.31 15.38 10.94
C TRP A 55 -0.55 15.90 9.70
N GLN A 56 0.32 16.91 9.85
CA GLN A 56 1.17 17.38 8.74
C GLN A 56 2.10 16.26 8.25
N VAL A 57 2.48 15.33 9.14
CA VAL A 57 3.30 14.17 8.80
C VAL A 57 2.69 13.33 7.66
N PHE A 58 1.37 13.29 7.51
CA PHE A 58 0.72 12.57 6.41
C PHE A 58 0.95 13.25 5.06
N VAL A 59 0.89 14.58 5.02
CA VAL A 59 1.16 15.37 3.81
C VAL A 59 2.63 15.23 3.42
N ASP A 60 3.52 15.36 4.40
CA ASP A 60 4.97 15.30 4.16
C ASP A 60 5.39 13.90 3.67
N ALA A 61 4.79 12.84 4.22
CA ALA A 61 5.03 11.45 3.83
C ALA A 61 4.65 11.15 2.37
N LEU A 62 3.75 11.93 1.74
CA LEU A 62 3.42 11.77 0.32
C LEU A 62 4.61 12.03 -0.62
N SER A 63 5.69 12.63 -0.12
CA SER A 63 6.95 12.81 -0.85
C SER A 63 7.87 11.59 -0.80
N TYR A 64 7.54 10.58 0.01
CA TYR A 64 8.40 9.41 0.25
C TYR A 64 7.74 8.05 -0.07
N PRO A 65 6.94 7.89 -1.16
CA PRO A 65 6.48 6.57 -1.56
C PRO A 65 7.64 5.75 -2.16
N ASP A 66 7.74 4.49 -1.77
CA ASP A 66 8.68 3.55 -2.39
C ASP A 66 8.32 3.30 -3.87
N ILE A 67 9.33 3.21 -4.74
CA ILE A 67 9.15 2.86 -6.16
C ILE A 67 10.24 1.85 -6.56
N PRO A 68 9.88 0.56 -6.78
CA PRO A 68 8.56 -0.05 -6.57
C PRO A 68 8.17 -0.09 -5.09
N ASN A 69 6.87 -0.07 -4.80
CA ASN A 69 6.33 -0.24 -3.44
C ASN A 69 5.86 -1.68 -3.20
N HIS A 70 5.51 -1.98 -1.95
CA HIS A 70 4.99 -3.29 -1.53
C HIS A 70 3.66 -3.69 -2.20
N GLU A 71 2.91 -2.75 -2.78
CA GLU A 71 1.69 -3.01 -3.57
C GLU A 71 1.96 -3.15 -5.08
N SER A 72 3.21 -2.95 -5.50
CA SER A 72 3.60 -3.13 -6.90
C SER A 72 3.60 -4.60 -7.28
N GLY A 73 3.54 -4.86 -8.60
CA GLY A 73 3.56 -6.24 -9.11
C GLY A 73 4.81 -6.99 -8.68
N MET A 74 4.66 -7.94 -7.75
CA MET A 74 5.74 -8.82 -7.31
C MET A 74 5.81 -10.05 -8.23
N PRO A 75 6.97 -10.36 -8.82
CA PRO A 75 7.14 -11.57 -9.63
C PRO A 75 6.83 -12.83 -8.81
N ASN A 76 6.05 -13.74 -9.38
CA ASN A 76 5.71 -15.02 -8.74
C ASN A 76 5.15 -14.83 -7.30
N PHE A 77 4.23 -13.86 -7.17
CA PHE A 77 3.72 -13.30 -5.91
C PHE A 77 3.48 -14.33 -4.80
N LEU A 78 2.79 -15.44 -5.09
CA LEU A 78 2.45 -16.44 -4.06
C LEU A 78 3.71 -17.10 -3.48
N LYS A 79 4.67 -17.51 -4.31
CA LYS A 79 5.93 -18.10 -3.83
C LYS A 79 6.77 -17.08 -3.06
N ALA A 80 6.84 -15.86 -3.55
CA ALA A 80 7.58 -14.79 -2.90
C ALA A 80 6.97 -14.45 -1.53
N GLN A 81 5.64 -14.38 -1.43
CA GLN A 81 4.91 -14.17 -0.19
C GLN A 81 5.14 -15.31 0.80
N ASP A 82 5.12 -16.57 0.36
CA ASP A 82 5.41 -17.74 1.21
C ASP A 82 6.85 -17.71 1.76
N ALA A 83 7.83 -17.29 0.94
CA ALA A 83 9.22 -17.13 1.39
C ALA A 83 9.36 -16.05 2.46
N VAL A 84 8.73 -14.88 2.27
CA VAL A 84 8.72 -13.80 3.26
C VAL A 84 8.02 -14.21 4.54
N ALA A 85 6.89 -14.91 4.44
CA ALA A 85 6.15 -15.41 5.61
C ALA A 85 6.96 -16.45 6.40
N SER A 86 7.69 -17.32 5.70
CA SER A 86 8.57 -18.32 6.32
C SER A 86 9.73 -17.68 7.07
N PHE A 87 10.36 -16.65 6.47
CA PHE A 87 11.36 -15.83 7.17
C PHE A 87 10.77 -15.12 8.39
N GLY A 88 9.55 -14.58 8.25
CA GLY A 88 8.72 -14.05 9.34
C GLY A 88 8.61 -14.98 10.54
N ALA A 89 8.17 -16.22 10.28
CA ALA A 89 8.05 -17.25 11.31
C ALA A 89 9.41 -17.59 11.93
N LEU A 90 10.48 -17.65 11.15
CA LEU A 90 11.83 -17.95 11.64
C LEU A 90 12.34 -16.89 12.62
N TYR A 91 12.33 -15.60 12.24
CA TYR A 91 12.91 -14.55 13.08
C TYR A 91 12.08 -14.25 14.33
N THR A 92 10.77 -14.52 14.29
CA THR A 92 9.89 -14.33 15.46
C THR A 92 9.99 -15.47 16.47
N SER A 93 10.52 -16.63 16.09
CA SER A 93 10.55 -17.84 16.92
C SER A 93 11.94 -18.34 17.30
N THR A 94 13.00 -17.77 16.74
CA THR A 94 14.39 -18.24 16.96
C THR A 94 15.20 -17.21 17.73
N PRO A 95 15.49 -17.45 19.03
CA PRO A 95 16.43 -16.63 19.79
C PRO A 95 17.83 -16.66 19.18
N ASP A 96 18.57 -15.56 19.33
CA ASP A 96 19.97 -15.44 18.90
C ASP A 96 20.21 -15.72 17.40
N LEU A 97 19.17 -15.59 16.58
CA LEU A 97 19.25 -15.77 15.13
C LEU A 97 20.23 -14.78 14.51
N ASP A 98 21.11 -15.27 13.63
CA ASP A 98 21.94 -14.39 12.79
C ASP A 98 21.07 -13.73 11.72
N MET A 99 20.52 -12.56 12.08
CA MET A 99 19.60 -11.82 11.22
C MET A 99 20.22 -11.43 9.88
N ASN A 100 21.53 -11.12 9.86
CA ASN A 100 22.20 -10.75 8.62
C ASN A 100 22.29 -11.95 7.68
N ALA A 101 22.72 -13.10 8.20
CA ALA A 101 22.81 -14.32 7.40
C ALA A 101 21.44 -14.79 6.87
N GLU A 102 20.37 -14.67 7.67
CA GLU A 102 19.03 -15.04 7.22
C GLU A 102 18.43 -14.05 6.22
N MET A 103 18.76 -12.76 6.34
CA MET A 103 18.36 -11.76 5.35
C MET A 103 19.05 -12.02 4.00
N ASP A 104 20.35 -12.34 4.00
CA ASP A 104 21.08 -12.70 2.79
C ASP A 104 20.48 -13.94 2.11
N LYS A 105 20.08 -14.94 2.91
CA LYS A 105 19.36 -16.13 2.41
C LYS A 105 18.00 -15.78 1.82
N LEU A 106 17.24 -14.88 2.46
CA LEU A 106 15.95 -14.44 1.94
C LEU A 106 16.12 -13.74 0.59
N VAL A 107 17.09 -12.83 0.46
CA VAL A 107 17.39 -12.13 -0.80
C VAL A 107 17.72 -13.12 -1.91
N ALA A 108 18.61 -14.09 -1.64
CA ALA A 108 18.96 -15.12 -2.63
C ALA A 108 17.76 -15.98 -3.03
N THR A 109 16.90 -16.33 -2.07
CA THR A 109 15.68 -17.11 -2.30
C THR A 109 14.69 -16.34 -3.18
N LEU A 110 14.43 -15.07 -2.84
CA LEU A 110 13.53 -14.21 -3.62
C LEU A 110 14.05 -13.97 -5.03
N GLN A 111 15.36 -13.75 -5.20
CA GLN A 111 15.96 -13.61 -6.52
C GLN A 111 15.72 -14.86 -7.39
N GLY A 112 15.91 -16.05 -6.83
CA GLY A 112 15.61 -17.31 -7.53
C GLY A 112 14.13 -17.43 -7.93
N ILE A 113 13.20 -17.06 -7.03
CA ILE A 113 11.75 -17.06 -7.30
C ILE A 113 11.38 -16.08 -8.42
N PHE A 114 11.98 -14.90 -8.42
CA PHE A 114 11.71 -13.86 -9.42
C PHE A 114 12.24 -14.25 -10.80
N ASP A 115 13.39 -14.94 -10.86
CA ASP A 115 13.98 -15.41 -12.11
C ASP A 115 13.13 -16.49 -12.82
N GLU A 116 12.14 -17.10 -12.16
CA GLU A 116 11.25 -18.11 -12.75
C GLU A 116 10.23 -17.55 -13.76
N VAL A 117 9.90 -16.25 -13.69
CA VAL A 117 8.75 -15.65 -14.41
C VAL A 117 9.15 -14.50 -15.34
N LYS A 118 10.36 -14.57 -15.92
CA LYS A 118 10.87 -13.60 -16.90
C LYS A 118 9.98 -13.44 -18.13
#